data_AF-H2XKJ4-F1
#
_entry.id   AF-H2XKJ4-F1
#
_cell.length_a   1.000
_cell.length_b   1.000
_cell.length_c   1.000
_cell.angle_alpha   90.00
_cell.angle_beta   90.00
_cell.angle_gamma   90.00
#
_symmetry.space_group_name_H-M   'P 1'
#
loop_
_entity.id
_entity.type
_entity.pdbx_description
1 polymer ?
#
loop_
_entity_poly.entity_id
_entity_poly.type
_entity_poly.pdbx_seq_one_letter_code
_entity_poly.pdbx_strand_id
1 'polypeptide(L)'
;MQIAKTDSVWPGIFLHLKKLKNATAEAKYQSHKFNAEYTSLLQCLETAMNGKPTKMTTCMGVMYELSTTGKTLVKIPIYKSSNSGTVLPTWTYIKESYKLNGLTNTVPTSHVAVKFC
;
A
#
# COMPACT_ATOMS: atom_id res chain seq x y z
N MET A 1 8.37 -5.27 -27.46
CA MET A 1 7.44 -4.89 -26.38
C MET A 1 8.10 -3.76 -25.60
N GLN A 2 7.78 -2.51 -25.91
CA GLN A 2 8.40 -1.35 -25.26
C GLN A 2 7.83 -1.20 -23.86
N ILE A 3 8.68 -1.40 -22.85
CA ILE A 3 8.36 -1.10 -21.45
C ILE A 3 8.38 0.42 -21.35
N ALA A 4 7.19 1.04 -21.29
CA ALA A 4 7.08 2.48 -21.09
C ALA A 4 7.82 2.84 -19.81
N LYS A 5 8.88 3.64 -19.98
CA LYS A 5 9.72 4.22 -18.93
C LYS A 5 8.88 5.31 -18.25
N THR A 6 7.92 4.91 -17.43
CA THR A 6 7.27 5.83 -16.49
C THR A 6 8.23 6.06 -15.34
N ASP A 7 8.21 7.27 -14.77
CA ASP A 7 9.06 7.75 -13.66
C ASP A 7 8.85 7.01 -12.33
N SER A 8 8.80 5.69 -12.40
CA SER A 8 8.63 4.80 -11.28
C SER A 8 9.99 4.61 -10.64
N VAL A 9 10.10 4.97 -9.36
CA VAL A 9 11.28 4.69 -8.52
C VAL A 9 11.61 3.19 -8.52
N TRP A 10 10.64 2.34 -8.85
CA TRP A 10 10.76 0.88 -8.90
C TRP A 10 10.45 0.32 -10.29
N PRO A 11 11.26 -0.60 -10.83
CA PRO A 11 10.93 -1.32 -12.06
C PRO A 11 9.83 -2.34 -11.78
N GLY A 12 8.67 -2.20 -12.45
CA GLY A 12 7.57 -3.16 -12.31
C GLY A 12 6.29 -2.73 -13.03
N ILE A 13 5.22 -3.50 -12.85
CA ILE A 13 3.90 -3.22 -13.44
C ILE A 13 2.94 -2.71 -12.38
N PHE A 14 2.31 -1.56 -12.64
CA PHE A 14 1.20 -1.07 -11.84
C PHE A 14 0.00 -2.01 -11.99
N LEU A 15 -0.43 -2.61 -10.88
CA LEU A 15 -1.59 -3.48 -10.86
C LEU A 15 -2.78 -2.78 -10.24
N HIS A 16 -3.80 -2.50 -11.06
CA HIS A 16 -5.14 -2.27 -10.52
C HIS A 16 -5.69 -3.57 -9.92
N LEU A 17 -6.48 -3.47 -8.84
CA LEU A 17 -7.12 -4.59 -8.14
C LEU A 17 -7.76 -5.64 -9.07
N LYS A 18 -8.38 -5.20 -10.17
CA LYS A 18 -8.99 -6.09 -11.18
C LYS A 18 -7.98 -7.04 -11.83
N LYS A 19 -6.74 -6.60 -12.03
CA LYS A 19 -5.64 -7.41 -12.59
C LYS A 19 -4.99 -8.34 -11.55
N LEU A 20 -5.13 -8.03 -10.25
CA LEU A 20 -4.63 -8.91 -9.18
C LEU A 20 -5.42 -10.21 -9.05
N LYS A 21 -6.63 -10.31 -9.63
CA LYS A 21 -7.49 -11.51 -9.52
C LYS A 21 -6.75 -12.79 -9.91
N ASN A 22 -5.90 -12.72 -10.94
CA ASN A 22 -5.15 -13.86 -11.47
C ASN A 22 -3.71 -13.94 -10.94
N ALA A 23 -3.30 -13.03 -10.04
CA ALA A 23 -1.96 -13.02 -9.47
C ALA A 23 -1.72 -14.22 -8.54
N THR A 24 -0.45 -14.55 -8.34
CA THR A 24 -0.03 -15.58 -7.38
C THR A 24 -0.50 -15.24 -5.95
N ALA A 25 -0.70 -16.25 -5.12
CA ALA A 25 -1.07 -16.05 -3.71
C ALA A 25 -0.02 -15.20 -2.98
N GLU A 26 1.26 -15.40 -3.30
CA GLU A 26 2.38 -14.62 -2.76
C GLU A 26 2.29 -13.13 -3.17
N ALA A 27 2.08 -12.85 -4.45
CA ALA A 27 1.89 -11.48 -4.94
C ALA A 27 0.71 -10.78 -4.27
N LYS A 28 -0.40 -11.51 -4.07
CA LYS A 28 -1.59 -11.00 -3.36
C LYS A 28 -1.29 -10.71 -1.88
N TYR A 29 -0.65 -11.65 -1.18
CA TYR A 29 -0.30 -11.52 0.22
C TYR A 29 0.63 -10.34 0.47
N GLN A 30 1.70 -10.23 -0.31
CA GLN A 30 2.69 -9.16 -0.12
C GLN A 30 2.12 -7.80 -0.53
N SER A 31 1.26 -7.74 -1.56
CA SER A 31 0.53 -6.51 -1.89
C SER A 31 -0.40 -6.09 -0.77
N HIS A 32 -1.12 -7.03 -0.14
CA HIS A 32 -1.97 -6.74 1.01
C HIS A 32 -1.14 -6.26 2.21
N LYS A 33 -0.03 -6.95 2.51
CA LYS A 33 0.90 -6.59 3.60
C LYS A 33 1.45 -5.17 3.42
N PHE A 34 1.92 -4.83 2.23
CA PHE A 34 2.39 -3.47 1.92
C PHE A 34 1.31 -2.42 2.20
N ASN A 35 0.07 -2.70 1.79
CA ASN A 35 -1.06 -1.78 2.00
C ASN A 35 -1.46 -1.64 3.47
N ALA A 36 -1.39 -2.72 4.24
CA ALA A 36 -1.61 -2.69 5.68
C ALA A 36 -0.54 -1.85 6.39
N GLU A 37 0.74 -2.07 6.09
CA GLU A 37 1.86 -1.31 6.65
C GLU A 37 1.79 0.17 6.25
N TYR A 38 1.43 0.48 5.00
CA TYR A 38 1.24 1.86 4.55
C TYR A 38 0.11 2.54 5.32
N THR A 39 -0.99 1.83 5.54
CA THR A 39 -2.12 2.36 6.32
C THR A 39 -1.72 2.59 7.78
N SER A 40 -0.95 1.68 8.38
CA SER A 40 -0.41 1.83 9.73
C SER A 40 0.53 3.05 9.82
N LEU A 41 1.37 3.27 8.81
CA LEU A 41 2.22 4.46 8.73
C LEU A 41 1.39 5.74 8.71
N LEU A 42 0.35 5.81 7.89
CA LEU A 42 -0.55 6.98 7.84
C LEU A 42 -1.17 7.27 9.21
N GLN A 43 -1.68 6.25 9.90
CA GLN A 43 -2.27 6.40 11.24
C GLN A 43 -1.23 6.84 12.28
N CYS A 44 -0.01 6.31 12.18
CA CYS A 44 1.09 6.72 13.04
C CYS A 44 1.42 8.20 12.83
N LEU A 45 1.57 8.62 11.57
CA LEU A 45 1.87 10.01 11.22
C LEU A 45 0.75 10.95 11.67
N GLU A 46 -0.52 10.58 11.43
CA GLU A 46 -1.68 11.32 11.93
C GLU A 46 -1.61 11.50 13.45
N THR A 47 -1.34 10.44 14.20
CA THR A 47 -1.19 10.50 15.66
C THR A 47 -0.02 11.41 16.07
N ALA A 48 1.12 11.31 15.38
CA ALA A 48 2.30 12.10 15.70
C ALA A 48 2.08 13.60 15.44
N MET A 49 1.40 13.93 14.34
CA MET A 49 1.06 15.31 13.96
C MET A 49 -0.07 15.88 14.82
N ASN A 50 -0.96 15.05 15.37
CA ASN A 50 -2.06 15.45 16.26
C ASN A 50 -1.64 15.48 17.75
N GLY A 51 -0.50 16.11 18.05
CA GLY A 51 -0.09 16.42 19.42
C GLY A 51 0.68 15.33 20.17
N LYS A 52 1.15 14.27 19.50
CA LYS A 52 2.04 13.26 20.09
C LYS A 52 3.35 13.13 19.30
N PRO A 53 4.18 14.18 19.19
CA PRO A 53 5.39 14.17 18.35
C PRO A 53 6.41 13.09 18.74
N THR A 54 6.40 12.61 19.99
CA THR A 54 7.24 11.49 20.45
C THR A 54 6.96 10.18 19.71
N LYS A 55 5.79 10.03 19.06
CA LYS A 55 5.46 8.89 18.19
C LYS A 55 6.19 8.92 16.86
N MET A 56 6.80 10.04 16.46
CA MET A 56 7.48 10.16 15.17
C MET A 56 8.59 9.12 14.98
N THR A 57 9.35 8.80 16.05
CA THR A 57 10.39 7.75 16.00
C THR A 57 9.79 6.37 15.71
N THR A 58 8.61 6.07 16.26
CA THR A 58 7.85 4.86 15.92
C THR A 58 7.43 4.87 14.46
N CYS A 59 6.94 6.01 13.95
CA CYS A 59 6.53 6.13 12.56
C CYS A 59 7.69 5.96 11.59
N MET A 60 8.89 6.45 11.94
CA MET A 60 10.10 6.17 11.19
C MET A 60 10.41 4.67 11.14
N GLY A 61 10.23 3.93 12.24
CA GLY A 61 10.33 2.47 12.26
C GLY A 61 9.39 1.81 11.25
N VAL A 62 8.09 2.19 11.27
CA VAL A 62 7.10 1.69 10.31
C VAL A 62 7.47 2.06 8.87
N MET A 63 8.07 3.23 8.65
CA MET A 63 8.55 3.65 7.32
C MET A 63 9.70 2.75 6.81
N TYR A 64 10.61 2.32 7.68
CA TYR A 64 11.67 1.36 7.32
C TYR A 64 11.11 -0.03 6.99
N GLU A 65 10.12 -0.51 7.77
CA GLU A 65 9.43 -1.76 7.51
C GLU A 65 8.72 -1.72 6.15
N LEU A 66 7.96 -0.65 5.89
CA LEU A 66 7.28 -0.43 4.63
C LEU A 66 8.24 -0.40 3.43
N SER A 67 9.41 0.24 3.58
CA SER A 67 10.46 0.24 2.55
C SER A 67 10.96 -1.18 2.26
N THR A 68 11.14 -1.99 3.31
CA THR A 68 11.60 -3.38 3.20
C THR A 68 10.56 -4.25 2.52
N THR A 69 9.28 -4.09 2.87
CA THR A 69 8.17 -4.78 2.23
C THR A 69 8.04 -4.36 0.77
N GLY A 70 8.17 -3.07 0.44
CA GLY A 70 8.19 -2.58 -0.93
C GLY A 70 9.31 -3.19 -1.77
N LYS A 71 10.54 -3.26 -1.24
CA LYS A 71 11.69 -3.91 -1.89
C LYS A 71 11.50 -5.42 -2.10
N THR A 72 10.71 -6.07 -1.24
CA THR A 72 10.37 -7.48 -1.39
C THR A 72 9.32 -7.66 -2.50
N LEU A 73 8.33 -6.79 -2.53
CA LEU A 73 7.22 -6.82 -3.48
C LEU A 73 7.70 -6.71 -4.94
N VAL A 74 8.65 -5.82 -5.21
CA VAL A 74 9.23 -5.60 -6.55
C VAL A 74 10.07 -6.77 -7.07
N LYS A 75 10.37 -7.76 -6.22
CA LYS A 75 11.07 -9.00 -6.63
C LYS A 75 10.10 -10.14 -6.93
N ILE A 76 8.82 -9.96 -6.61
CA ILE A 76 7.83 -11.04 -6.72
C ILE A 76 7.16 -10.97 -8.10
N PRO A 77 7.23 -12.06 -8.88
CA PRO A 77 6.53 -12.14 -10.15
C PRO A 77 5.02 -12.16 -9.90
N ILE A 78 4.28 -11.41 -10.72
CA ILE A 78 2.83 -11.29 -10.59
C ILE A 78 2.15 -12.63 -10.92
N TYR A 79 2.66 -13.35 -11.91
CA TYR A 79 2.12 -14.62 -12.39
C TYR A 79 3.22 -15.69 -12.38
N LYS A 80 2.85 -16.97 -12.49
CA LYS A 80 3.84 -18.08 -12.56
C LYS A 80 4.65 -18.12 -13.88
N SER A 81 4.34 -17.24 -14.83
CA SER A 81 5.04 -17.16 -16.13
C SER A 81 6.36 -16.39 -16.01
N SER A 82 7.39 -16.86 -16.70
CA SER A 82 8.72 -16.24 -16.76
C SER A 82 8.72 -14.84 -17.40
N ASN A 83 7.69 -14.50 -18.18
CA ASN A 83 7.51 -13.18 -18.79
C ASN A 83 6.56 -12.27 -17.99
N SER A 84 6.22 -12.65 -16.75
CA SER A 84 5.42 -11.77 -15.90
C SER A 84 6.27 -10.64 -15.33
N GLY A 85 5.74 -9.41 -15.38
CA GLY A 85 6.35 -8.33 -14.62
C GLY A 85 6.24 -8.57 -13.11
N THR A 86 6.89 -7.72 -12.34
CA THR A 86 6.86 -7.76 -10.88
C THR A 86 5.79 -6.83 -10.31
N VAL A 87 5.32 -7.15 -9.10
CA VAL A 87 4.31 -6.36 -8.40
C VAL A 87 4.95 -5.04 -7.94
N LEU A 88 4.31 -3.91 -8.23
CA LEU A 88 4.72 -2.63 -7.69
C LEU A 88 4.09 -2.35 -6.31
N PRO A 89 4.81 -1.62 -5.43
CA PRO A 89 4.27 -1.07 -4.19
C PRO A 89 3.26 0.02 -4.50
N THR A 90 2.03 -0.40 -4.77
CA THR A 90 0.90 0.49 -5.01
C THR A 90 0.01 0.52 -3.80
N TRP A 91 -0.22 1.71 -3.25
CA TRP A 91 -1.24 1.88 -2.23
C TRP A 91 -2.63 1.71 -2.83
N THR A 92 -3.50 1.02 -2.12
CA THR A 92 -4.88 0.75 -2.44
C THR A 92 -5.65 0.63 -1.15
N TYR A 93 -6.79 1.33 -1.08
CA TYR A 93 -7.64 1.32 0.09
C TYR A 93 -8.14 -0.10 0.43
N ILE A 94 -7.80 -0.57 1.63
CA ILE A 94 -8.33 -1.81 2.20
C ILE A 94 -9.46 -1.45 3.15
N LYS A 95 -10.71 -1.75 2.79
CA LYS A 95 -11.89 -1.44 3.61
C LYS A 95 -11.84 -2.09 5.02
N GLU A 96 -11.06 -3.15 5.18
CA GLU A 96 -10.93 -3.93 6.42
C GLU A 96 -9.84 -3.41 7.37
N SER A 97 -8.88 -2.58 6.91
CA SER A 97 -7.78 -2.10 7.76
C SER A 97 -8.26 -1.19 8.91
N TYR A 98 -9.39 -0.51 8.73
CA TYR A 98 -10.04 0.29 9.78
C TYR A 98 -10.77 -0.57 10.82
N LYS A 99 -11.18 -1.81 10.48
CA LYS A 99 -11.87 -2.71 11.42
C LYS A 99 -10.91 -3.31 12.45
N LEU A 100 -9.64 -3.51 12.08
CA LEU A 100 -8.63 -4.12 12.95
C LEU A 100 -8.18 -3.22 14.11
N ASN A 101 -8.31 -1.88 13.97
CA ASN A 101 -7.79 -0.92 14.96
C ASN A 101 -8.89 -0.26 15.81
N GLY A 102 -10.08 -0.85 15.90
CA GLY A 102 -11.17 -0.35 16.76
C GLY A 102 -11.81 0.98 16.31
N LEU A 103 -11.40 1.53 15.17
CA LEU A 103 -12.02 2.70 14.54
C LEU A 103 -13.10 2.21 13.55
N THR A 104 -14.20 1.67 14.07
CA THR A 104 -15.43 1.53 13.29
C THR A 104 -16.08 2.89 13.09
N ASN A 105 -15.41 3.80 12.39
CA ASN A 105 -16.12 4.92 11.78
C ASN A 105 -16.76 4.38 10.51
N THR A 106 -18.06 4.16 10.59
CA THR A 106 -18.96 4.09 9.45
C THR A 106 -18.77 5.35 8.62
N VAL A 107 -17.82 5.34 7.69
CA VAL A 107 -17.79 6.34 6.62
C VAL A 107 -18.88 5.88 5.65
N PRO A 108 -20.04 6.57 5.58
CA PRO A 108 -21.02 6.26 4.56
C PRO A 108 -20.34 6.57 3.22
N THR A 109 -20.33 5.59 2.32
CA THR A 109 -19.91 5.76 0.92
C THR A 109 -20.93 6.64 0.17
N SER A 110 -21.05 7.90 0.57
CA SER A 110 -21.82 8.92 -0.14
C SER A 110 -20.92 10.14 -0.31
N HIS A 111 -20.38 10.26 -1.53
CA HIS A 111 -19.87 11.49 -2.15
C HIS A 111 -19.36 12.57 -1.17
N VAL A 112 -18.17 12.39 -0.60
CA VAL A 112 -17.49 13.51 0.07
C VAL A 112 -16.84 14.36 -1.02
N ALA A 113 -17.59 15.36 -1.50
CA ALA A 113 -17.01 16.47 -2.24
C ALA A 113 -16.16 17.28 -1.25
N VAL A 114 -14.85 17.05 -1.27
CA VAL A 114 -13.90 17.82 -0.46
C VAL A 114 -13.79 19.21 -1.09
N LYS A 115 -14.47 20.19 -0.51
CA LYS A 115 -14.29 21.60 -0.86
C LYS A 115 -13.15 22.13 0.02
N PHE A 116 -12.03 22.46 -0.60
CA PHE A 116 -10.96 23.19 0.06
C PHE A 116 -11.41 24.65 0.20
N CYS A 117 -11.47 25.14 1.43
CA CYS A 117 -11.62 26.56 1.73
C CYS A 117 -10.30 27.29 1.52
#